data_AF-A0A0F6ATX0-F1
#
_entry.id   AF-A0A0F6ATX0-F1
#
_cell.length_a   1.000
_cell.length_b   1.000
_cell.length_c   1.000
_cell.angle_alpha   90.00
_cell.angle_beta   90.00
_cell.angle_gamma   90.00
#
_symmetry.space_group_name_H-M   'P 1'
#
loop_
_entity.id
_entity.type
_entity.pdbx_description
1 polymer ?
#
loop_
_entity_poly.entity_id
_entity_poly.type
_entity_poly.pdbx_seq_one_letter_code
_entity_poly.pdbx_strand_id
1 'polypeptide(L)'
;MSYLLDDWSAAYDRIHGRNEKLNQRRKAFAEALKRKIEASDADEIVIVAHSLGTVPAIKALADLQRERPDLLARKPVSLLAIGSCLMMIALHPKAKSLREDVRVVMQESPVLWSEFQVLTDIIHFYGCDPARALKIKTANPPLIHRIRFKNVHSENRYKRSKGNFFLMHLLYMRGAEKKNFYDFGMFLHGPFFFRDLMTTHHGKAAPLDEEGRLPEDYPEAA
;
A
#
# COMPACT_ATOMS: atom_id res chain seq x y z
N MET A 1 -10.46 10.25 -22.10
CA MET A 1 -9.28 9.78 -22.86
C MET A 1 -8.00 10.54 -22.48
N SER A 2 -8.05 11.89 -22.30
CA SER A 2 -6.89 12.70 -21.85
C SER A 2 -6.17 12.13 -20.62
N TYR A 3 -6.92 11.81 -19.56
CA TYR A 3 -6.33 11.37 -18.29
C TYR A 3 -5.41 10.15 -18.39
N LEU A 4 -5.73 9.17 -19.23
CA LEU A 4 -4.88 7.97 -19.40
C LEU A 4 -3.57 8.28 -20.14
N LEU A 5 -3.61 9.20 -21.10
CA LEU A 5 -2.41 9.65 -21.82
C LEU A 5 -1.54 10.54 -20.94
N ASP A 6 -2.17 11.38 -20.11
CA ASP A 6 -1.48 12.20 -19.10
C ASP A 6 -0.79 11.30 -18.06
N ASP A 7 -1.46 10.24 -17.62
CA ASP A 7 -0.91 9.28 -16.67
C ASP A 7 0.26 8.48 -17.25
N TRP A 8 0.15 8.02 -18.51
CA TRP A 8 1.25 7.37 -19.22
C TRP A 8 2.45 8.31 -19.40
N SER A 9 2.19 9.57 -19.76
CA SER A 9 3.24 10.59 -19.90
C SER A 9 3.93 10.85 -18.56
N ALA A 10 3.16 10.97 -17.47
CA ALA A 10 3.70 11.15 -16.14
C ALA A 10 4.47 9.90 -15.65
N ALA A 11 4.05 8.69 -16.00
CA ALA A 11 4.77 7.45 -15.71
C ALA A 11 6.12 7.41 -16.45
N TYR A 12 6.12 7.78 -17.74
CA TYR A 12 7.32 7.88 -18.55
C TYR A 12 8.29 8.97 -18.04
N ASP A 13 7.77 10.12 -17.63
CA ASP A 13 8.56 11.18 -17.01
C ASP A 13 9.20 10.73 -15.70
N ARG A 14 8.49 9.95 -14.87
CA ARG A 14 9.04 9.37 -13.62
C ARG A 14 10.18 8.40 -13.87
N ILE A 15 10.15 7.65 -14.98
CA ILE A 15 11.23 6.73 -15.38
C ILE A 15 12.50 7.53 -15.70
N HIS A 16 12.34 8.64 -16.40
CA HIS A 16 13.45 9.43 -16.94
C HIS A 16 13.88 10.61 -16.07
N GLY A 17 13.09 10.96 -15.04
CA GLY A 17 13.33 12.12 -14.18
C GLY A 17 13.26 13.46 -14.92
N ARG A 18 12.61 13.53 -16.09
CA ARG A 18 12.65 14.71 -16.97
C ARG A 18 11.69 15.84 -16.60
N ASN A 19 10.77 15.58 -15.67
CA ASN A 19 9.74 16.53 -15.31
C ASN A 19 10.03 17.12 -13.93
N GLU A 20 10.54 18.35 -13.93
CA GLU A 20 10.96 19.03 -12.72
C GLU A 20 9.80 19.23 -11.72
N LYS A 21 8.58 19.51 -12.21
CA LYS A 21 7.39 19.64 -11.36
C LYS A 21 7.06 18.31 -10.65
N LEU A 22 7.16 17.17 -11.35
CA LEU A 22 6.97 15.86 -10.73
C LEU A 22 8.08 15.53 -9.72
N ASN A 23 9.33 15.89 -10.03
CA ASN A 23 10.47 15.70 -9.13
C ASN A 23 10.30 16.52 -7.84
N GLN A 24 9.85 17.78 -7.94
CA GLN A 24 9.57 18.65 -6.80
C GLN A 24 8.42 18.10 -5.97
N ARG A 25 7.32 17.67 -6.58
CA ARG A 25 6.20 17.05 -5.86
C ARG A 25 6.62 15.79 -5.11
N ARG A 26 7.51 14.97 -5.70
CA ARG A 26 8.09 13.80 -5.01
C ARG A 26 8.87 14.21 -3.76
N LYS A 27 9.78 15.18 -3.89
CA LYS A 27 10.58 15.68 -2.75
C LYS A 27 9.69 16.28 -1.66
N ALA A 28 8.70 17.09 -2.04
CA ALA A 28 7.75 17.68 -1.12
C ALA A 28 6.93 16.61 -0.36
N PHE A 29 6.53 15.53 -1.03
CA PHE A 29 5.84 14.42 -0.38
C PHE A 29 6.75 13.67 0.62
N ALA A 30 8.01 13.39 0.26
CA ALA A 30 8.97 12.75 1.17
C ALA A 30 9.22 13.60 2.42
N GLU A 31 9.41 14.91 2.24
CA GLU A 31 9.56 15.86 3.35
C GLU A 31 8.31 15.96 4.23
N ALA A 32 7.11 15.96 3.62
CA ALA A 32 5.86 15.95 4.36
C ALA A 32 5.70 14.66 5.18
N LEU A 33 6.05 13.50 4.62
CA LEU A 33 6.03 12.22 5.32
C LEU A 33 7.01 12.23 6.49
N LYS A 34 8.26 12.65 6.28
CA LYS A 34 9.29 12.77 7.32
C LYS A 34 8.79 13.60 8.50
N ARG A 35 8.29 14.82 8.25
CA ARG A 35 7.76 15.70 9.30
C ARG A 35 6.58 15.08 10.03
N LYS A 36 5.67 14.43 9.30
CA LYS A 36 4.49 13.79 9.88
C LYS A 36 4.89 12.64 10.81
N ILE A 37 5.84 11.79 10.39
CA ILE A 37 6.35 10.70 11.21
C ILE A 37 7.08 11.24 12.44
N GLU A 38 7.94 12.25 12.26
CA GLU A 38 8.72 12.84 13.34
C GLU A 38 7.84 13.43 14.45
N ALA A 39 6.79 14.17 14.06
CA ALA A 39 5.84 14.82 14.97
C ALA A 39 4.73 13.91 15.51
N SER A 40 4.60 12.67 15.03
CA SER A 40 3.50 11.78 15.44
C SER A 40 3.79 11.09 16.76
N ASP A 41 2.85 11.21 17.70
CA ASP A 41 2.78 10.46 18.95
C ASP A 41 2.11 9.09 18.78
N ALA A 42 1.23 8.92 17.78
CA ALA A 42 0.53 7.66 17.45
C ALA A 42 1.38 6.38 17.56
N ASP A 43 0.76 5.27 17.99
CA ASP A 43 1.46 4.02 18.31
C ASP A 43 2.02 3.32 17.07
N GLU A 44 1.36 3.48 15.93
CA GLU A 44 1.86 3.03 14.62
C GLU A 44 1.58 4.03 13.50
N ILE A 45 2.21 3.79 12.35
CA ILE A 45 2.04 4.59 11.14
C ILE A 45 1.71 3.67 9.98
N VAL A 46 0.54 3.86 9.38
CA VAL A 46 0.11 3.15 8.16
C VAL A 46 0.14 4.10 6.97
N ILE A 47 1.06 3.87 6.04
CA ILE A 47 1.16 4.59 4.77
C ILE A 47 0.30 3.86 3.75
N VAL A 48 -0.80 4.49 3.34
CA VAL A 48 -1.70 3.94 2.32
C VAL A 48 -1.24 4.37 0.93
N ALA A 49 -1.09 3.39 0.05
CA ALA A 49 -0.75 3.62 -1.35
C ALA A 49 -1.72 2.87 -2.27
N HIS A 50 -2.44 3.62 -3.10
CA HIS A 50 -3.34 3.07 -4.11
C HIS A 50 -2.78 3.31 -5.51
N SER A 51 -2.90 2.32 -6.40
CA SER A 51 -2.56 2.48 -7.82
C SER A 51 -1.11 2.96 -8.02
N LEU A 52 -0.91 4.01 -8.83
CA LEU A 52 0.39 4.67 -9.02
C LEU A 52 0.88 5.47 -7.81
N GLY A 53 0.05 5.66 -6.79
CA GLY A 53 0.44 6.21 -5.49
C GLY A 53 1.51 5.38 -4.78
N THR A 54 1.66 4.10 -5.12
CA THR A 54 2.74 3.24 -4.60
C THR A 54 4.13 3.75 -4.99
N VAL A 55 4.27 4.41 -6.14
CA VAL A 55 5.57 4.96 -6.55
C VAL A 55 6.05 6.06 -5.59
N PRO A 56 5.34 7.18 -5.39
CA PRO A 56 5.79 8.20 -4.44
C PRO A 56 5.90 7.67 -3.01
N ALA A 57 5.05 6.73 -2.58
CA ALA A 57 5.16 6.09 -1.26
C ALA A 57 6.49 5.34 -1.07
N ILE A 58 6.85 4.46 -2.02
CA ILE A 58 8.13 3.73 -1.99
C ILE A 58 9.32 4.68 -2.04
N LYS A 59 9.29 5.68 -2.93
CA LYS A 59 10.40 6.64 -3.05
C LYS A 59 10.58 7.43 -1.75
N ALA A 60 9.50 7.87 -1.12
CA ALA A 60 9.56 8.57 0.15
C ALA A 60 10.11 7.67 1.27
N LEU A 61 9.61 6.44 1.39
CA LEU A 61 10.13 5.47 2.37
C LEU A 61 11.61 5.17 2.17
N ALA A 62 12.07 5.01 0.92
CA ALA A 62 13.47 4.80 0.61
C ALA A 62 14.33 6.02 0.96
N ASP A 63 13.87 7.24 0.68
CA ASP A 63 14.56 8.48 1.07
C ASP A 63 14.65 8.59 2.61
N LEU A 64 13.55 8.30 3.33
CA LEU A 64 13.54 8.28 4.80
C LEU A 64 14.49 7.22 5.37
N GLN A 65 14.50 6.01 4.81
CA GLN A 65 15.40 4.95 5.25
C GLN A 65 16.88 5.34 5.08
N ARG A 66 17.22 6.09 4.03
CA ARG A 66 18.59 6.56 3.79
C ARG A 66 18.98 7.71 4.72
N GLU A 67 18.07 8.64 4.99
CA GLU A 67 18.38 9.89 5.72
C GLU A 67 18.16 9.79 7.23
N ARG A 68 17.07 9.12 7.64
CA ARG A 68 16.58 9.05 9.02
C ARG A 68 16.03 7.65 9.32
N PRO A 69 16.86 6.59 9.23
CA PRO A 69 16.45 5.22 9.53
C PRO A 69 15.92 5.08 10.97
N ASP A 70 16.36 5.95 11.89
CA ASP A 70 15.87 6.04 13.26
C ASP A 70 14.35 6.28 13.33
N LEU A 71 13.79 7.10 12.42
CA LEU A 71 12.36 7.39 12.40
C LEU A 71 11.52 6.18 12.00
N LEU A 72 12.03 5.33 11.10
CA LEU A 72 11.34 4.10 10.67
C LEU A 72 11.50 2.96 11.69
N ALA A 73 12.56 3.00 12.50
CA ALA A 73 12.81 2.02 13.56
C ALA A 73 12.13 2.38 14.89
N ARG A 74 11.81 3.66 15.12
CA ARG A 74 11.26 4.17 16.39
C ARG A 74 9.91 3.57 16.77
N LYS A 75 9.05 3.31 15.79
CA LYS A 75 7.72 2.74 15.97
C LYS A 75 7.30 1.94 14.74
N PRO A 76 6.30 1.04 14.84
CA PRO A 76 5.82 0.28 13.70
C PRO A 76 5.40 1.19 12.53
N VAL A 77 6.05 1.01 11.38
CA VAL A 77 5.65 1.65 10.12
C VAL A 77 5.27 0.57 9.13
N SER A 78 4.12 0.74 8.49
CA SER A 78 3.57 -0.20 7.52
C SER A 78 3.22 0.51 6.21
N LEU A 79 3.50 -0.14 5.08
CA LEU A 79 3.01 0.23 3.75
C LEU A 79 1.84 -0.68 3.38
N LEU A 80 0.64 -0.11 3.32
CA LEU A 80 -0.55 -0.74 2.76
C LEU A 80 -0.65 -0.37 1.27
N ALA A 81 -0.16 -1.25 0.40
CA ALA A 81 -0.32 -1.13 -1.04
C ALA A 81 -1.59 -1.85 -1.50
N ILE A 82 -2.50 -1.13 -2.14
CA ILE A 82 -3.81 -1.62 -2.57
C ILE A 82 -4.02 -1.39 -4.07
N GLY A 83 -4.14 -2.47 -4.83
CA GLY A 83 -4.23 -2.39 -6.29
C GLY A 83 -3.00 -1.68 -6.89
N SER A 84 -1.79 -2.01 -6.43
CA SER A 84 -0.58 -1.29 -6.82
C SER A 84 -0.31 -1.36 -8.33
N CYS A 85 -0.01 -0.19 -8.91
CA CYS A 85 0.50 -0.06 -10.27
C CYS A 85 2.01 0.19 -10.30
N LEU A 86 2.73 -0.11 -9.20
CA LEU A 86 4.20 0.03 -9.12
C LEU A 86 4.92 -0.60 -10.31
N MET A 87 4.50 -1.81 -10.69
CA MET A 87 5.14 -2.59 -11.75
C MET A 87 4.97 -1.99 -13.14
N MET A 88 3.97 -1.12 -13.35
CA MET A 88 3.79 -0.36 -14.60
C MET A 88 5.04 0.48 -14.91
N ILE A 89 5.72 0.96 -13.88
CA ILE A 89 6.92 1.78 -13.99
C ILE A 89 8.17 0.93 -13.72
N ALA A 90 8.16 0.10 -12.66
CA ALA A 90 9.35 -0.60 -12.20
C ALA A 90 9.87 -1.67 -13.18
N LEU A 91 9.01 -2.25 -14.02
CA LEU A 91 9.41 -3.20 -15.06
C LEU A 91 10.14 -2.55 -16.23
N HIS A 92 10.04 -1.23 -16.41
CA HIS A 92 10.73 -0.56 -17.50
C HIS A 92 12.26 -0.62 -17.31
N PRO A 93 13.07 -0.97 -18.33
CA PRO A 93 14.52 -1.16 -18.16
C PRO A 93 15.26 0.05 -17.57
N LYS A 94 14.80 1.27 -17.91
CA LYS A 94 15.36 2.53 -17.40
C LYS A 94 14.92 2.91 -15.98
N ALA A 95 13.95 2.23 -15.37
CA ALA A 95 13.46 2.52 -14.02
C ALA A 95 14.43 2.06 -12.89
N LYS A 96 15.74 2.24 -13.10
CA LYS A 96 16.79 1.77 -12.18
C LYS A 96 16.67 2.41 -10.80
N SER A 97 16.46 3.73 -10.73
CA SER A 97 16.27 4.44 -9.46
C SER A 97 15.06 3.91 -8.68
N LEU A 98 13.93 3.67 -9.35
CA LEU A 98 12.74 3.14 -8.67
C LEU A 98 12.98 1.71 -8.16
N ARG A 99 13.64 0.84 -8.94
CA ARG A 99 13.99 -0.51 -8.46
C ARG A 99 14.94 -0.47 -7.27
N GLU A 100 15.85 0.49 -7.24
CA GLU A 100 16.73 0.71 -6.10
C GLU A 100 15.96 1.18 -4.86
N ASP A 101 14.98 2.06 -5.03
CA ASP A 101 14.09 2.48 -3.93
C ASP A 101 13.25 1.30 -3.39
N VAL A 102 12.71 0.45 -4.28
CA VAL A 102 12.02 -0.80 -3.88
C VAL A 102 12.96 -1.72 -3.10
N ARG A 103 14.22 -1.87 -3.57
CA ARG A 103 15.23 -2.69 -2.90
C ARG A 103 15.53 -2.17 -1.50
N VAL A 104 15.73 -0.86 -1.32
CA VAL A 104 15.96 -0.26 0.00
C VAL A 104 14.80 -0.56 0.95
N VAL A 105 13.55 -0.38 0.51
CA VAL A 105 12.38 -0.68 1.35
C VAL A 105 12.34 -2.15 1.76
N MET A 106 12.53 -3.09 0.83
CA MET A 106 12.41 -4.54 1.12
C MET A 106 13.62 -5.17 1.83
N GLN A 107 14.81 -4.60 1.66
CA GLN A 107 16.07 -5.20 2.12
C GLN A 107 16.68 -4.48 3.32
N GLU A 108 16.45 -3.18 3.46
CA GLU A 108 17.16 -2.33 4.45
C GLU A 108 16.23 -1.70 5.48
N SER A 109 14.93 -1.57 5.19
CA SER A 109 13.98 -0.93 6.10
C SER A 109 13.22 -1.93 6.98
N PRO A 110 12.78 -1.52 8.19
CA PRO A 110 11.90 -2.33 9.04
C PRO A 110 10.42 -2.29 8.62
N VAL A 111 10.09 -1.58 7.52
CA VAL A 111 8.72 -1.35 7.08
C VAL A 111 8.04 -2.66 6.71
N LEU A 112 6.87 -2.91 7.31
CA LEU A 112 6.00 -4.01 6.89
C LEU A 112 5.28 -3.59 5.61
N TRP A 113 5.49 -4.30 4.51
CA TRP A 113 4.75 -4.05 3.26
C TRP A 113 3.69 -5.12 3.06
N SER A 114 2.42 -4.73 3.06
CA SER A 114 1.30 -5.56 2.63
C SER A 114 0.74 -5.11 1.29
N GLU A 115 0.57 -6.03 0.36
CA GLU A 115 0.16 -5.80 -1.03
C GLU A 115 -1.14 -6.56 -1.32
N PHE A 116 -2.25 -5.84 -1.47
CA PHE A 116 -3.57 -6.42 -1.75
C PHE A 116 -3.92 -6.39 -3.22
N GLN A 117 -4.31 -7.57 -3.72
CA GLN A 117 -4.55 -7.85 -5.13
C GLN A 117 -5.92 -8.51 -5.33
N VAL A 118 -6.59 -8.17 -6.43
CA VAL A 118 -7.92 -8.68 -6.77
C VAL A 118 -7.99 -9.05 -8.23
N LEU A 119 -8.28 -10.31 -8.53
CA LEU A 119 -8.34 -10.84 -9.91
C LEU A 119 -9.25 -10.03 -10.85
N THR A 120 -10.34 -9.44 -10.34
CA THR A 120 -11.31 -8.68 -11.16
C THR A 120 -10.87 -7.24 -11.44
N ASP A 121 -9.81 -6.75 -10.79
CA ASP A 121 -9.20 -5.47 -11.11
C ASP A 121 -8.09 -5.67 -12.15
N ILE A 122 -8.36 -5.26 -13.40
CA ILE A 122 -7.42 -5.41 -14.51
C ILE A 122 -6.35 -4.33 -14.59
N ILE A 123 -6.44 -3.27 -13.77
CA ILE A 123 -5.52 -2.13 -13.83
C ILE A 123 -4.21 -2.46 -13.09
N HIS A 124 -4.30 -3.20 -11.99
CA HIS A 124 -3.13 -3.62 -11.20
C HIS A 124 -2.54 -4.96 -11.67
N PHE A 125 -1.38 -5.32 -11.12
CA PHE A 125 -0.62 -6.51 -11.52
C PHE A 125 -0.99 -7.74 -10.67
N TYR A 126 -2.17 -8.32 -10.90
CA TYR A 126 -2.63 -9.50 -10.16
C TYR A 126 -1.64 -10.67 -10.27
N GLY A 127 -1.34 -11.30 -9.14
CA GLY A 127 -0.44 -12.45 -9.08
C GLY A 127 1.04 -12.11 -9.15
N CYS A 128 1.38 -10.81 -9.28
CA CYS A 128 2.75 -10.34 -9.26
C CYS A 128 3.27 -10.26 -7.82
N ASP A 129 4.47 -10.78 -7.61
CA ASP A 129 5.26 -10.52 -6.42
C ASP A 129 6.36 -9.52 -6.84
N PRO A 130 6.35 -8.28 -6.33
CA PRO A 130 7.33 -7.27 -6.74
C PRO A 130 8.78 -7.68 -6.46
N ALA A 131 9.05 -8.39 -5.36
CA ALA A 131 10.40 -8.83 -5.03
C ALA A 131 10.90 -9.84 -6.07
N ARG A 132 10.06 -10.85 -6.39
CA ARG A 132 10.37 -11.86 -7.39
C ARG A 132 10.48 -11.27 -8.79
N ALA A 133 9.55 -10.40 -9.18
CA ALA A 133 9.51 -9.79 -10.51
C ALA A 133 10.70 -8.87 -10.78
N LEU A 134 11.20 -8.18 -9.75
CA LEU A 134 12.35 -7.28 -9.84
C LEU A 134 13.69 -7.96 -9.47
N LYS A 135 13.66 -9.25 -9.12
CA LYS A 135 14.84 -10.04 -8.69
C LYS A 135 15.58 -9.40 -7.51
N ILE A 136 14.82 -8.89 -6.55
CA ILE A 136 15.33 -8.22 -5.35
C ILE A 136 15.46 -9.25 -4.23
N LYS A 137 16.64 -9.31 -3.60
CA LYS A 137 16.81 -10.02 -2.32
C LYS A 137 16.04 -9.25 -1.24
N THR A 138 15.33 -9.97 -0.39
CA THR A 138 14.50 -9.37 0.67
C THR A 138 14.94 -9.88 2.03
N ALA A 139 15.07 -8.95 2.99
CA ALA A 139 15.12 -9.26 4.41
C ALA A 139 13.70 -9.29 4.97
N ASN A 140 12.86 -8.36 4.51
CA ASN A 140 11.45 -8.23 4.84
C ASN A 140 10.63 -8.33 3.54
N PRO A 141 10.23 -9.54 3.11
CA PRO A 141 9.44 -9.70 1.89
C PRO A 141 8.05 -9.06 2.03
N PRO A 142 7.47 -8.53 0.94
CA PRO A 142 6.09 -8.04 0.98
C PRO A 142 5.10 -9.18 1.24
N LEU A 143 4.10 -8.93 2.07
CA LEU A 143 2.97 -9.81 2.30
C LEU A 143 1.97 -9.67 1.14
N ILE A 144 1.91 -10.68 0.27
CA ILE A 144 1.02 -10.66 -0.90
C ILE A 144 -0.34 -11.27 -0.51
N HIS A 145 -1.38 -10.45 -0.54
CA HIS A 145 -2.74 -10.83 -0.19
C HIS A 145 -3.64 -10.83 -1.41
N ARG A 146 -4.28 -11.97 -1.69
CA ARG A 146 -5.23 -12.11 -2.82
C ARG A 146 -6.65 -12.21 -2.29
N ILE A 147 -7.46 -11.20 -2.57
CA ILE A 147 -8.83 -11.10 -2.08
C ILE A 147 -9.84 -11.14 -3.24
N ARG A 148 -11.11 -11.27 -2.90
CA ARG A 148 -12.22 -11.28 -3.86
C ARG A 148 -13.24 -10.24 -3.44
N PHE A 149 -13.40 -9.17 -4.22
CA PHE A 149 -14.31 -8.08 -3.86
C PHE A 149 -15.76 -8.50 -3.63
N LYS A 150 -16.24 -9.57 -4.28
CA LYS A 150 -17.58 -10.14 -3.99
C LYS A 150 -17.76 -10.61 -2.53
N ASN A 151 -16.67 -10.91 -1.83
CA ASN A 151 -16.65 -11.30 -0.42
C ASN A 151 -16.45 -10.10 0.53
N VAL A 152 -16.06 -8.94 0.01
CA VAL A 152 -15.78 -7.71 0.79
C VAL A 152 -16.96 -6.74 0.70
N HIS A 153 -17.55 -6.61 -0.49
CA HIS A 153 -18.59 -5.64 -0.78
C HIS A 153 -19.95 -6.32 -0.96
N SER A 154 -21.02 -5.55 -0.74
CA SER A 154 -22.39 -5.93 -1.06
C SER A 154 -22.52 -6.28 -2.54
N GLU A 155 -23.50 -7.12 -2.85
CA GLU A 155 -23.79 -7.45 -4.25
C GLU A 155 -24.10 -6.21 -5.08
N ASN A 156 -24.85 -5.26 -4.54
CA ASN A 156 -25.23 -4.04 -5.24
C ASN A 156 -23.99 -3.20 -5.59
N ARG A 157 -23.09 -2.98 -4.63
CA ARG A 157 -21.83 -2.26 -4.87
C ARG A 157 -20.96 -2.99 -5.90
N TYR A 158 -20.80 -4.31 -5.77
CA TYR A 158 -20.01 -5.10 -6.70
C TYR A 158 -20.60 -5.11 -8.12
N LYS A 159 -21.93 -5.26 -8.26
CA LYS A 159 -22.64 -5.22 -9.55
C LYS A 159 -22.47 -3.87 -10.25
N ARG A 160 -22.53 -2.75 -9.51
CA ARG A 160 -22.30 -1.40 -10.06
C ARG A 160 -20.88 -1.17 -10.58
N SER A 161 -19.88 -1.75 -9.91
CA SER A 161 -18.48 -1.64 -10.35
C SER A 161 -18.12 -2.64 -11.44
N LYS A 162 -18.82 -3.78 -11.54
CA LYS A 162 -18.52 -4.83 -12.51
C LYS A 162 -18.64 -4.30 -13.95
N GLY A 163 -17.59 -4.49 -14.74
CA GLY A 163 -17.52 -3.99 -16.12
C GLY A 163 -16.97 -2.57 -16.26
N ASN A 164 -16.87 -1.81 -15.16
CA ASN A 164 -16.18 -0.53 -15.14
C ASN A 164 -14.82 -0.68 -14.42
N PHE A 165 -13.74 -0.69 -15.19
CA PHE A 165 -12.39 -0.97 -14.67
C PHE A 165 -11.95 0.04 -13.60
N PHE A 166 -12.28 1.32 -13.74
CA PHE A 166 -11.94 2.35 -12.75
C PHE A 166 -12.74 2.17 -11.46
N LEU A 167 -14.06 1.98 -11.55
CA LEU A 167 -14.87 1.75 -10.35
C LEU A 167 -14.46 0.48 -9.63
N MET A 168 -14.08 -0.57 -10.36
CA MET A 168 -13.53 -1.79 -9.79
C MET A 168 -12.19 -1.53 -9.08
N HIS A 169 -11.29 -0.77 -9.71
CA HIS A 169 -10.00 -0.41 -9.14
C HIS A 169 -10.09 0.52 -7.92
N LEU A 170 -11.15 1.34 -7.83
CA LEU A 170 -11.39 2.21 -6.67
C LEU A 170 -12.06 1.47 -5.50
N LEU A 171 -12.49 0.21 -5.67
CA LEU A 171 -13.16 -0.54 -4.59
C LEU A 171 -12.25 -0.82 -3.39
N TYR A 172 -10.92 -0.93 -3.59
CA TYR A 172 -9.98 -1.06 -2.48
C TYR A 172 -10.16 0.04 -1.43
N MET A 173 -10.34 1.29 -1.86
CA MET A 173 -10.47 2.42 -0.93
C MET A 173 -11.83 2.51 -0.24
N ARG A 174 -12.76 1.57 -0.50
CA ARG A 174 -14.07 1.54 0.17
C ARG A 174 -14.02 0.56 1.32
N GLY A 175 -14.53 0.98 2.49
CA GLY A 175 -14.70 0.11 3.64
C GLY A 175 -15.49 -1.17 3.30
N ALA A 176 -15.18 -2.26 4.00
CA ALA A 176 -15.87 -3.53 3.81
C ALA A 176 -17.35 -3.40 4.19
N GLU A 177 -18.23 -4.10 3.47
CA GLU A 177 -19.66 -4.24 3.80
C GLU A 177 -19.98 -5.65 4.33
N LYS A 178 -18.96 -6.49 4.46
CA LYS A 178 -19.02 -7.87 4.93
C LYS A 178 -17.79 -8.11 5.79
N LYS A 179 -17.94 -8.81 6.92
CA LYS A 179 -16.83 -9.25 7.78
C LYS A 179 -15.80 -10.00 6.91
N ASN A 180 -14.60 -9.44 6.78
CA ASN A 180 -13.59 -9.94 5.85
C ASN A 180 -12.18 -9.66 6.37
N PHE A 181 -11.21 -10.43 5.88
CA PHE A 181 -9.78 -10.17 6.08
C PHE A 181 -9.35 -8.80 5.51
N TYR A 182 -9.93 -8.40 4.38
CA TYR A 182 -9.73 -7.06 3.86
C TYR A 182 -10.82 -6.11 4.34
N ASP A 183 -10.44 -5.19 5.22
CA ASP A 183 -11.30 -4.10 5.64
C ASP A 183 -10.49 -2.80 5.75
N PHE A 184 -10.62 -1.96 4.75
CA PHE A 184 -9.92 -0.67 4.67
C PHE A 184 -10.24 0.25 5.85
N GLY A 185 -11.46 0.18 6.40
CA GLY A 185 -11.83 0.97 7.58
C GLY A 185 -11.12 0.45 8.83
N MET A 186 -11.12 -0.88 9.01
CA MET A 186 -10.44 -1.54 10.13
C MET A 186 -8.94 -1.27 10.15
N PHE A 187 -8.30 -1.22 8.99
CA PHE A 187 -6.85 -0.96 8.88
C PHE A 187 -6.44 0.44 9.32
N LEU A 188 -7.35 1.42 9.27
CA LEU A 188 -7.02 2.84 9.51
C LEU A 188 -7.67 3.40 10.77
N HIS A 189 -8.76 2.80 11.21
CA HIS A 189 -9.60 3.30 12.30
C HIS A 189 -9.96 2.20 13.32
N GLY A 190 -9.50 0.98 13.09
CA GLY A 190 -9.68 -0.12 14.02
C GLY A 190 -8.76 -0.01 15.23
N PRO A 191 -9.11 -0.68 16.34
CA PRO A 191 -8.30 -0.71 17.56
C PRO A 191 -7.12 -1.71 17.49
N PHE A 192 -6.81 -2.23 16.30
CA PHE A 192 -5.81 -3.27 16.09
C PHE A 192 -4.62 -2.70 15.34
N PHE A 193 -3.41 -3.06 15.76
CA PHE A 193 -2.22 -2.77 14.96
C PHE A 193 -2.36 -3.43 13.59
N PHE A 194 -2.12 -2.66 12.52
CA PHE A 194 -2.17 -3.16 11.16
C PHE A 194 -1.24 -4.37 10.98
N ARG A 195 -0.06 -4.34 11.60
CA ARG A 195 0.88 -5.46 11.57
C ARG A 195 0.24 -6.75 12.07
N ASP A 196 -0.47 -6.72 13.19
CA ASP A 196 -1.08 -7.92 13.79
C ASP A 196 -2.24 -8.45 12.94
N LEU A 197 -2.99 -7.56 12.30
CA LEU A 197 -4.01 -7.97 11.32
C LEU A 197 -3.38 -8.73 10.15
N MET A 198 -2.19 -8.33 9.70
CA MET A 198 -1.51 -8.93 8.54
C MET A 198 -0.71 -10.19 8.87
N THR A 199 -0.25 -10.34 10.12
CA THR A 199 0.57 -11.48 10.56
C THR A 199 -0.23 -12.44 11.45
N THR A 200 -0.57 -12.03 12.66
CA THR A 200 -1.24 -12.85 13.68
C THR A 200 -2.64 -13.30 13.24
N HIS A 201 -3.39 -12.40 12.60
CA HIS A 201 -4.75 -12.67 12.10
C HIS A 201 -4.79 -12.92 10.58
N HIS A 202 -3.66 -13.30 9.98
CA HIS A 202 -3.53 -13.44 8.53
C HIS A 202 -4.66 -14.29 7.91
N GLY A 203 -5.35 -13.72 6.93
CA GLY A 203 -6.44 -14.38 6.19
C GLY A 203 -7.77 -14.48 6.95
N LYS A 204 -7.86 -13.95 8.17
CA LYS A 204 -9.09 -13.90 8.98
C LYS A 204 -9.57 -12.47 9.10
N ALA A 205 -10.88 -12.29 9.30
CA ALA A 205 -11.40 -10.97 9.67
C ALA A 205 -10.81 -10.51 11.00
N ALA A 206 -10.82 -9.20 11.25
CA ALA A 206 -10.41 -8.66 12.54
C ALA A 206 -11.17 -9.36 13.68
N PRO A 207 -10.51 -9.59 14.83
CA PRO A 207 -11.01 -10.44 15.90
C PRO A 207 -12.07 -9.72 16.74
N LEU A 208 -13.13 -9.27 16.09
CA LEU A 208 -14.35 -8.77 16.71
C LEU A 208 -15.37 -9.90 16.84
N ASP A 209 -16.26 -9.79 17.83
CA ASP A 209 -17.43 -10.66 17.96
C ASP A 209 -18.44 -10.45 16.80
N GLU A 210 -19.62 -11.07 16.90
CA GLU A 210 -20.65 -10.94 15.86
C GLU A 210 -21.36 -9.58 15.90
N GLU A 211 -21.34 -8.92 17.06
CA GLU A 211 -21.85 -7.58 17.31
C GLU A 211 -20.85 -6.46 16.96
N GLY A 212 -19.61 -6.82 16.61
CA GLY A 212 -18.54 -5.88 16.25
C GLY A 212 -17.78 -5.31 17.44
N ARG A 213 -17.84 -5.94 18.61
CA ARG A 213 -17.17 -5.52 19.85
C ARG A 213 -15.81 -6.21 19.99
N LEU A 214 -14.95 -5.58 20.77
CA LEU A 214 -13.69 -6.16 21.19
C LEU A 214 -13.94 -7.36 22.12
N PRO A 215 -13.15 -8.44 22.02
CA PRO A 215 -13.14 -9.51 23.02
C PRO A 215 -12.82 -8.95 24.41
N GLU A 216 -13.44 -9.49 25.47
CA GLU A 216 -13.24 -9.03 26.86
C GLU A 216 -11.76 -9.07 27.32
N ASP A 217 -10.97 -9.98 26.74
CA ASP A 217 -9.53 -10.15 27.05
C ASP A 217 -8.61 -9.38 26.07
N TYR A 218 -9.14 -8.52 25.18
CA TYR A 218 -8.29 -7.78 24.26
C TYR A 218 -7.56 -6.66 25.02
N PRO A 219 -6.21 -6.65 25.05
CA PRO A 219 -5.49 -5.60 25.75
C PRO A 219 -5.86 -4.25 25.13
N GLU A 220 -6.30 -3.31 25.97
CA GLU A 220 -6.51 -1.94 25.52
C GLU A 220 -5.20 -1.43 24.89
N ALA A 221 -5.30 -0.87 23.68
CA ALA A 221 -4.18 -0.17 23.09
C ALA A 221 -3.80 0.98 24.04
N ALA A 222 -2.54 0.98 24.49
CA ALA A 222 -1.99 1.95 25.43
C ALA A 222 -1.95 3.37 24.85
#